data_AF-A0A2R4M273-F1
#
_entry.id   AF-A0A2R4M273-F1
#
_cell.length_a   1.000
_cell.length_b   1.000
_cell.length_c   1.000
_cell.angle_alpha   90.00
_cell.angle_beta   90.00
_cell.angle_gamma   90.00
#
_symmetry.space_group_name_H-M   'P 1'
#
loop_
_entity.id
_entity.type
_entity.pdbx_description
1 polymer ?
#
loop_
_entity_poly.entity_id
_entity_poly.type
_entity_poly.pdbx_seq_one_letter_code
_entity_poly.pdbx_strand_id
1 'polypeptide(L)'
;MTASQSVPELIAAAQAKAKRSEEIILAGQASFDAQDLRAAHVALELAAVDAFTLFEARMQHHFKRGPFSRKLTAALKEAGRGELAERIHVYYLAINVLKHGKGASYRELLETPTALVHMKPAKGATTQDENAPSDLIDIGVPGFFDGLAESLLAAHAFLENR
;
A
#
# COMPACT_ATOMS: atom_id res chain seq x y z
N MET A 1 30.85 -6.74 -4.96
CA MET A 1 29.76 -6.90 -3.98
C MET A 1 28.77 -5.79 -4.26
N THR A 2 27.64 -6.08 -4.89
CA THR A 2 26.54 -5.10 -4.99
C THR A 2 26.05 -4.84 -3.57
N ALA A 3 26.20 -3.62 -3.08
CA ALA A 3 25.62 -3.23 -1.79
C ALA A 3 24.11 -3.49 -1.88
N SER A 4 23.58 -4.29 -0.96
CA SER A 4 22.13 -4.51 -0.87
C SER A 4 21.50 -3.18 -0.52
N GLN A 5 20.55 -2.70 -1.34
CA GLN A 5 19.86 -1.44 -1.09
C GLN A 5 19.16 -1.48 0.27
N SER A 6 19.26 -0.38 1.00
CA SER A 6 18.58 -0.17 2.29
C SER A 6 17.07 -0.05 2.10
N VAL A 7 16.29 -0.27 3.16
CA VAL A 7 14.82 -0.13 3.09
C VAL A 7 14.38 1.28 2.68
N PRO A 8 14.98 2.38 3.19
CA PRO A 8 14.63 3.72 2.73
C PRO A 8 14.89 3.94 1.23
N GLU A 9 16.00 3.42 0.69
CA GLU A 9 16.31 3.52 -0.74
C GLU A 9 15.29 2.75 -1.59
N LEU A 10 14.88 1.56 -1.14
CA LEU A 10 13.88 0.75 -1.83
C LEU A 10 12.50 1.42 -1.82
N ILE A 11 12.09 2.02 -0.70
CA ILE A 11 10.84 2.77 -0.61
C ILE A 11 10.89 4.01 -1.51
N ALA A 12 12.01 4.75 -1.51
CA ALA A 12 12.18 5.91 -2.38
C ALA A 12 12.11 5.55 -3.88
N ALA A 13 12.71 4.42 -4.27
CA ALA A 13 12.61 3.91 -5.64
C ALA A 13 11.16 3.53 -6.01
N ALA A 14 10.44 2.87 -5.10
CA ALA A 14 9.03 2.53 -5.31
C ALA A 14 8.16 3.79 -5.42
N GLN A 15 8.41 4.81 -4.59
CA GLN A 15 7.73 6.09 -4.63
C GLN A 15 7.97 6.84 -5.95
N ALA A 16 9.21 6.85 -6.46
CA ALA A 16 9.51 7.46 -7.75
C ALA A 16 8.77 6.76 -8.91
N LYS A 17 8.65 5.42 -8.86
CA LYS A 17 7.86 4.65 -9.82
C LYS A 17 6.35 4.96 -9.70
N ALA A 18 5.84 5.04 -8.48
CA ALA A 18 4.44 5.34 -8.21
C ALA A 18 4.03 6.73 -8.70
N LYS A 19 4.85 7.75 -8.46
CA LYS A 19 4.59 9.13 -8.91
C LYS A 19 4.36 9.22 -10.41
N ARG A 20 5.14 8.49 -11.21
CA ARG A 20 4.95 8.43 -12.66
C ARG A 20 3.57 7.86 -13.03
N SER A 21 3.12 6.82 -12.34
CA SER A 21 1.77 6.28 -12.54
C SER A 21 0.69 7.27 -12.11
N GLU A 22 0.86 7.93 -10.95
CA GLU A 22 -0.08 8.94 -10.46
C GLU A 22 -0.20 10.13 -11.41
N GLU A 23 0.90 10.60 -12.00
CA GLU A 23 0.92 11.67 -13.02
C GLU A 23 0.10 11.28 -14.27
N ILE A 24 0.26 10.05 -14.76
CA ILE A 24 -0.50 9.53 -15.90
C ILE A 24 -2.00 9.46 -15.56
N ILE A 25 -2.33 8.93 -14.38
CA ILE A 25 -3.72 8.80 -13.91
C ILE A 25 -4.37 10.19 -13.77
N LEU A 26 -3.65 11.16 -13.20
CA LEU A 26 -4.13 12.52 -12.98
C LEU A 26 -4.34 13.28 -14.30
N ALA A 27 -3.45 13.10 -15.27
CA ALA A 27 -3.60 13.69 -16.61
C ALA A 27 -4.82 13.13 -17.36
N GLY A 28 -5.22 11.89 -17.04
CA GLY A 28 -6.47 11.28 -17.46
C GLY A 28 -6.60 11.11 -18.98
N GLN A 29 -7.83 10.89 -19.42
CA GLN A 29 -8.14 10.58 -20.84
C GLN A 29 -7.86 11.74 -21.81
N ALA A 30 -7.61 12.94 -21.30
CA ALA A 30 -7.24 14.08 -22.12
C ALA A 30 -5.81 13.95 -22.69
N SER A 31 -4.94 13.20 -22.02
CA SER A 31 -3.52 13.07 -22.37
C SER A 31 -3.09 11.64 -22.70
N PHE A 32 -3.84 10.64 -22.23
CA PHE A 32 -3.50 9.22 -22.36
C PHE A 32 -4.72 8.41 -22.77
N ASP A 33 -4.51 7.30 -23.48
CA ASP A 33 -5.61 6.42 -23.85
C ASP A 33 -6.06 5.53 -22.67
N ALA A 34 -7.14 4.78 -22.87
CA ALA A 34 -7.68 3.92 -21.82
C ALA A 34 -6.73 2.79 -21.41
N GLN A 35 -5.85 2.33 -22.32
CA GLN A 35 -4.89 1.27 -22.05
C GLN A 35 -3.73 1.81 -21.20
N ASP A 36 -3.22 2.99 -21.51
CA ASP A 36 -2.20 3.68 -20.73
C ASP A 36 -2.67 3.95 -19.30
N LEU A 37 -3.90 4.44 -19.15
CA LEU A 37 -4.50 4.66 -17.83
C LEU A 37 -4.68 3.35 -17.06
N ARG A 38 -5.12 2.27 -17.72
CA ARG A 38 -5.23 0.95 -17.10
C ARG A 38 -3.85 0.43 -16.65
N ALA A 39 -2.84 0.55 -17.50
CA ALA A 39 -1.46 0.15 -17.19
C ALA A 39 -0.89 0.95 -16.02
N ALA A 40 -1.15 2.26 -15.95
CA ALA A 40 -0.73 3.10 -14.84
C ALA A 40 -1.35 2.67 -13.50
N HIS A 41 -2.64 2.37 -13.48
CA HIS A 41 -3.31 1.84 -12.27
C HIS A 41 -2.71 0.51 -11.82
N VAL A 42 -2.55 -0.45 -12.74
CA VAL A 42 -1.93 -1.75 -12.42
C VAL A 42 -0.51 -1.57 -11.89
N ALA A 43 0.29 -0.70 -12.52
CA ALA A 43 1.65 -0.41 -12.07
C ALA A 43 1.69 0.21 -10.67
N LEU A 44 0.70 1.05 -10.33
CA LEU A 44 0.58 1.66 -9.01
C LEU A 44 0.18 0.64 -7.93
N GLU A 45 -0.77 -0.25 -8.23
CA GLU A 45 -1.15 -1.35 -7.33
C GLU A 45 0.01 -2.29 -7.04
N LEU A 46 0.72 -2.72 -8.09
CA LEU A 46 1.90 -3.56 -7.96
C LEU A 46 2.98 -2.88 -7.13
N ALA A 47 3.26 -1.59 -7.38
CA ALA A 47 4.23 -0.84 -6.60
C ALA A 47 3.87 -0.81 -5.11
N ALA A 48 2.58 -0.66 -4.76
CA ALA A 48 2.14 -0.58 -3.37
C ALA A 48 2.26 -1.94 -2.66
N VAL A 49 1.83 -3.00 -3.34
CA VAL A 49 1.96 -4.39 -2.86
C VAL A 49 3.43 -4.77 -2.67
N ASP A 50 4.28 -4.46 -3.64
CA ASP A 50 5.72 -4.74 -3.60
C ASP A 50 6.41 -3.97 -2.47
N ALA A 51 6.13 -2.67 -2.33
CA ALA A 51 6.73 -1.83 -1.29
C ALA A 51 6.40 -2.36 0.13
N PHE A 52 5.14 -2.69 0.39
CA PHE A 52 4.73 -3.21 1.69
C PHE A 52 5.29 -4.62 1.94
N THR A 53 5.24 -5.51 0.95
CA THR A 53 5.74 -6.88 1.07
C THR A 53 7.25 -6.90 1.30
N LEU A 54 8.00 -6.04 0.61
CA LEU A 54 9.43 -5.86 0.80
C LEU A 54 9.75 -5.30 2.18
N PHE A 55 9.02 -4.28 2.63
CA PHE A 55 9.15 -3.73 3.97
C PHE A 55 8.96 -4.82 5.04
N GLU A 56 7.87 -5.60 4.95
CA GLU A 56 7.61 -6.72 5.85
C GLU A 56 8.77 -7.73 5.82
N ALA A 57 9.22 -8.15 4.64
CA ALA A 57 10.30 -9.11 4.51
C ALA A 57 11.63 -8.63 5.13
N ARG A 58 11.92 -7.32 5.06
CA ARG A 58 13.12 -6.73 5.63
C ARG A 58 13.01 -6.50 7.14
N MET A 59 11.82 -6.16 7.63
CA MET A 59 11.58 -5.78 9.03
C MET A 59 11.08 -6.94 9.90
N GLN A 60 10.71 -8.08 9.32
CA GLN A 60 10.15 -9.22 10.06
C GLN A 60 11.05 -9.73 11.20
N HIS A 61 12.37 -9.58 11.06
CA HIS A 61 13.35 -10.07 12.02
C HIS A 61 13.28 -9.37 13.39
N HIS A 62 12.65 -8.20 13.49
CA HIS A 62 12.37 -7.53 14.77
C HIS A 62 11.36 -8.30 15.64
N PHE A 63 10.65 -9.28 15.08
CA PHE A 63 9.66 -10.07 15.79
C PHE A 63 9.96 -11.57 15.70
N LYS A 64 9.92 -12.27 16.83
CA LYS A 64 10.24 -13.71 16.86
C LYS A 64 9.25 -14.58 16.06
N ARG A 65 7.94 -14.36 16.23
CA ARG A 65 6.84 -15.16 15.63
C ARG A 65 5.54 -14.37 15.50
N GLY A 66 4.71 -14.78 14.55
CA GLY A 66 3.34 -14.30 14.33
C GLY A 66 3.24 -13.29 13.18
N PRO A 67 2.01 -12.83 12.86
CA PRO A 67 1.78 -11.91 11.75
C PRO A 67 2.49 -10.58 11.99
N PHE A 68 3.34 -10.16 11.05
CA PHE A 68 4.18 -8.97 11.16
C PHE A 68 3.36 -7.70 11.45
N SER A 69 2.37 -7.39 10.61
CA SER A 69 1.56 -6.16 10.73
C SER A 69 0.89 -6.05 12.09
N ARG A 70 0.33 -7.16 12.62
CA ARG A 70 -0.29 -7.19 13.95
C ARG A 70 0.73 -6.88 15.06
N LYS A 71 1.96 -7.41 14.93
CA LYS A 71 3.03 -7.16 15.90
C LYS A 71 3.56 -5.73 15.83
N LEU A 72 3.72 -5.19 14.62
CA LEU A 72 4.13 -3.81 14.40
C LEU A 72 3.10 -2.82 14.97
N THR A 73 1.81 -2.99 14.65
CA THR A 73 0.73 -2.15 15.19
C THR A 73 0.68 -2.19 16.73
N ALA A 74 0.85 -3.37 17.34
CA ALA A 74 0.89 -3.50 18.80
C ALA A 74 2.10 -2.75 19.40
N ALA A 75 3.30 -2.95 18.84
CA ALA A 75 4.51 -2.29 19.30
C ALA A 75 4.44 -0.76 19.20
N LEU A 76 3.86 -0.25 18.11
CA LEU A 76 3.64 1.19 17.92
C LEU A 76 2.67 1.75 18.97
N LYS A 77 1.57 1.05 19.26
CA LYS A 77 0.61 1.45 20.30
C LYS A 77 1.24 1.44 21.69
N GLU A 78 2.01 0.40 22.02
CA GLU A 78 2.75 0.30 23.29
C GLU A 78 3.74 1.46 23.47
N ALA A 79 4.35 1.93 22.37
CA ALA A 79 5.26 3.07 22.36
C ALA A 79 4.56 4.45 22.26
N GLY A 80 3.23 4.51 22.37
CA GLY A 80 2.46 5.76 22.29
C GLY A 80 2.30 6.34 20.87
N ARG A 81 2.70 5.61 19.83
CA ARG A 81 2.62 6.02 18.42
C ARG A 81 1.29 5.58 17.79
N GLY A 82 0.17 5.97 18.40
CA GLY A 82 -1.17 5.51 18.03
C GLY A 82 -1.56 5.80 16.58
N GLU A 83 -1.31 7.02 16.11
CA GLU A 83 -1.61 7.44 14.73
C GLU A 83 -0.84 6.61 13.70
N LEU A 84 0.47 6.40 13.91
CA LEU A 84 1.27 5.57 13.01
C LEU A 84 0.80 4.11 13.02
N ALA A 85 0.38 3.60 14.18
CA ALA A 85 -0.17 2.25 14.30
C ALA A 85 -1.46 2.09 13.49
N GLU A 86 -2.33 3.10 13.50
CA GLU A 86 -3.56 3.15 12.73
C GLU A 86 -3.26 3.21 11.22
N ARG A 87 -2.38 4.13 10.79
CA ARG A 87 -1.95 4.24 9.38
C ARG A 87 -1.41 2.91 8.85
N ILE A 88 -0.48 2.28 9.59
CA ILE A 88 0.08 0.98 9.20
C ILE A 88 -0.98 -0.12 9.10
N HIS A 89 -1.93 -0.14 10.04
CA HIS A 89 -3.01 -1.12 10.01
C HIS A 89 -3.91 -0.93 8.78
N VAL A 90 -4.32 0.30 8.50
CA VAL A 90 -5.15 0.63 7.34
C VAL A 90 -4.45 0.26 6.02
N TYR A 91 -3.16 0.61 5.88
CA TYR A 91 -2.40 0.23 4.69
C TYR A 91 -2.24 -1.30 4.58
N TYR A 92 -2.02 -2.01 5.68
CA TYR A 92 -2.01 -3.48 5.67
C TYR A 92 -3.34 -4.05 5.13
N LEU A 93 -4.49 -3.51 5.57
CA LEU A 93 -5.79 -3.94 5.06
C LEU A 93 -5.91 -3.67 3.57
N ALA A 94 -5.54 -2.46 3.11
CA ALA A 94 -5.60 -2.08 1.70
C ALA A 94 -4.74 -3.01 0.84
N ILE A 95 -3.48 -3.25 1.23
CA ILE A 95 -2.57 -4.16 0.52
C ILE A 95 -3.14 -5.58 0.46
N ASN A 96 -3.73 -6.08 1.55
CA ASN A 96 -4.38 -7.38 1.54
C ASN A 96 -5.59 -7.45 0.59
N VAL A 97 -6.37 -6.38 0.46
CA VAL A 97 -7.45 -6.32 -0.52
C VAL A 97 -6.92 -6.31 -1.94
N LEU A 98 -5.84 -5.57 -2.22
CA LEU A 98 -5.19 -5.60 -3.54
C LEU A 98 -4.69 -7.02 -3.88
N LYS A 99 -4.18 -7.76 -2.90
CA LYS A 99 -3.66 -9.13 -3.08
C LYS A 99 -4.74 -10.21 -3.16
N HIS A 100 -5.83 -10.06 -2.40
CA HIS A 100 -6.76 -11.16 -2.12
C HIS A 100 -8.24 -10.83 -2.39
N GLY A 101 -8.55 -9.60 -2.77
CA GLY A 101 -9.91 -9.17 -3.06
C GLY A 101 -10.82 -9.09 -1.82
N LYS A 102 -12.04 -9.64 -1.92
CA LYS A 102 -13.15 -9.50 -0.95
C LYS A 102 -12.99 -10.37 0.32
N GLY A 103 -11.81 -10.34 0.94
CA GLY A 103 -11.49 -11.11 2.15
C GLY A 103 -11.91 -10.45 3.47
N ALA A 104 -11.27 -10.87 4.56
CA ALA A 104 -11.46 -10.25 5.89
C ALA A 104 -11.06 -8.77 5.88
N SER A 105 -9.93 -8.42 5.27
CA SER A 105 -9.47 -7.03 5.19
C SER A 105 -10.43 -6.13 4.41
N TYR A 106 -11.09 -6.64 3.38
CA TYR A 106 -12.11 -5.90 2.65
C TYR A 106 -13.33 -5.59 3.52
N ARG A 107 -13.82 -6.59 4.27
CA ARG A 107 -14.95 -6.41 5.20
C ARG A 107 -14.62 -5.40 6.29
N GLU A 108 -13.41 -5.48 6.84
CA GLU A 108 -12.96 -4.55 7.88
C GLU A 108 -12.89 -3.09 7.38
N LEU A 109 -12.39 -2.86 6.16
CA LEU A 109 -12.39 -1.52 5.55
C LEU A 109 -13.79 -0.97 5.28
N LEU A 110 -14.77 -1.83 5.03
CA LEU A 110 -16.18 -1.40 4.90
C LEU A 110 -16.80 -1.03 6.25
N GLU A 111 -16.44 -1.76 7.31
CA GLU A 111 -16.94 -1.51 8.66
C GLU A 111 -16.29 -0.29 9.31
N THR A 112 -15.05 0.04 8.92
CA THR A 112 -14.28 1.17 9.44
C THR A 112 -13.82 2.09 8.31
N PRO A 113 -14.71 2.94 7.76
CA PRO A 113 -14.34 3.92 6.75
C PRO A 113 -13.23 4.85 7.24
N THR A 114 -12.27 5.14 6.35
CA THR A 114 -11.10 5.96 6.64
C THR A 114 -10.79 6.88 5.47
N ALA A 115 -10.20 8.04 5.75
CA ALA A 115 -9.77 8.99 4.73
C ALA A 115 -8.49 8.54 3.99
N LEU A 116 -7.79 7.51 4.50
CA LEU A 116 -6.52 7.05 3.92
C LEU A 116 -6.72 6.15 2.69
N VAL A 117 -7.88 5.50 2.56
CA VAL A 117 -8.16 4.49 1.54
C VAL A 117 -9.60 4.65 1.06
N HIS A 118 -9.76 4.88 -0.24
CA HIS A 118 -11.06 5.03 -0.85
C HIS A 118 -11.52 3.71 -1.46
N MET A 119 -12.70 3.24 -1.07
CA MET A 119 -13.32 2.05 -1.65
C MET A 119 -14.02 2.44 -2.96
N LYS A 120 -13.81 1.67 -4.03
CA LYS A 120 -14.55 1.87 -5.29
C LYS A 120 -16.01 1.44 -5.11
N PRO A 121 -16.98 2.17 -5.69
CA PRO A 121 -18.37 1.71 -5.72
C PRO A 121 -18.44 0.35 -6.42
N ALA A 122 -19.22 -0.58 -5.88
CA ALA A 122 -19.41 -1.89 -6.49
C ALA A 122 -20.04 -1.74 -7.88
N LYS A 123 -19.22 -1.82 -8.94
CA LYS A 123 -19.73 -2.06 -10.29
C LYS A 123 -20.06 -3.55 -10.42
N GLY A 124 -21.21 -3.84 -11.04
CA GLY A 124 -21.68 -5.20 -11.26
C GLY A 124 -20.58 -6.09 -11.85
N ALA A 125 -20.47 -7.32 -11.33
CA ALA A 125 -19.40 -8.25 -11.61
C ALA A 125 -19.08 -8.33 -13.11
N THR A 126 -17.91 -7.82 -13.49
CA THR A 126 -17.25 -8.21 -14.75
C THR A 126 -16.08 -9.09 -14.38
N THR A 127 -15.88 -10.13 -15.18
CA THR A 127 -14.85 -11.16 -15.01
C THR A 127 -13.50 -10.51 -14.77
N GLN A 128 -12.88 -10.88 -13.65
CA GLN A 128 -11.59 -10.36 -13.22
C GLN A 128 -10.52 -10.89 -14.18
N ASP A 129 -10.09 -10.06 -15.14
CA ASP A 129 -8.82 -10.26 -15.83
C ASP A 129 -7.70 -10.25 -14.77
N GLU A 130 -6.77 -11.22 -14.81
CA GLU A 130 -5.63 -11.26 -13.89
C GLU A 130 -4.73 -10.01 -13.98
N ASN A 131 -4.87 -9.21 -15.05
CA ASN A 131 -4.19 -7.94 -15.29
C ASN A 131 -5.14 -6.71 -15.23
N ALA A 132 -6.34 -6.84 -14.65
CA ALA A 132 -7.17 -5.68 -14.35
C ALA A 132 -6.75 -5.04 -13.02
N PRO A 133 -6.75 -3.70 -12.92
CA PRO A 133 -6.61 -3.05 -11.62
C PRO A 133 -7.75 -3.47 -10.71
N SER A 134 -7.51 -3.48 -9.41
CA SER A 134 -8.50 -3.77 -8.39
C SER A 134 -9.73 -2.89 -8.55
N ASP A 135 -10.89 -3.53 -8.73
CA ASP A 135 -12.18 -2.86 -8.74
C ASP A 135 -12.69 -2.54 -7.33
N LEU A 136 -11.89 -2.76 -6.29
CA LEU A 136 -12.31 -2.63 -4.89
C LEU A 136 -11.74 -1.39 -4.21
N ILE A 137 -10.51 -1.00 -4.54
CA ILE A 137 -9.84 0.16 -3.94
C ILE A 137 -9.51 1.16 -5.04
N ASP A 138 -9.77 2.43 -4.76
CA ASP A 138 -9.31 3.54 -5.57
C ASP A 138 -7.93 3.99 -5.10
N ILE A 139 -6.91 3.34 -5.66
CA ILE A 139 -5.51 3.66 -5.39
C ILE A 139 -5.02 4.87 -6.17
N GLY A 140 -5.76 5.30 -7.19
CA GLY A 140 -5.40 6.45 -8.04
C GLY A 140 -5.66 7.80 -7.36
N VAL A 141 -6.24 7.80 -6.15
CA VAL A 141 -6.46 9.02 -5.39
C VAL A 141 -5.11 9.66 -5.03
N PRO A 142 -4.91 10.96 -5.31
CA PRO A 142 -3.66 11.65 -5.00
C PRO A 142 -3.24 11.45 -3.55
N GLY A 143 -1.96 11.10 -3.35
CA GLY A 143 -1.35 10.97 -2.03
C GLY A 143 -1.49 9.59 -1.38
N PHE A 144 -2.18 8.63 -2.01
CA PHE A 144 -2.24 7.26 -1.48
C PHE A 144 -0.82 6.69 -1.28
N PHE A 145 0.02 6.73 -2.32
CA PHE A 145 1.33 6.11 -2.27
C PHE A 145 2.30 6.89 -1.39
N ASP A 146 2.25 8.23 -1.45
CA ASP A 146 3.05 9.08 -0.58
C ASP A 146 2.73 8.82 0.90
N GLY A 147 1.45 8.69 1.26
CA GLY A 147 1.03 8.35 2.62
C GLY A 147 1.47 6.94 3.06
N LEU A 148 1.46 5.96 2.13
CA LEU A 148 2.01 4.62 2.36
C LEU A 148 3.52 4.70 2.63
N ALA A 149 4.28 5.34 1.74
CA ALA A 149 5.73 5.46 1.84
C ALA A 149 6.16 6.15 3.14
N GLU A 150 5.51 7.27 3.50
CA GLU A 150 5.76 7.97 4.76
C GLU A 150 5.51 7.06 5.98
N SER A 151 4.41 6.30 5.97
CA SER A 151 4.08 5.37 7.05
C SER A 151 5.14 4.27 7.18
N LEU A 152 5.59 3.69 6.06
CA LEU A 152 6.63 2.66 6.05
C LEU A 152 7.98 3.20 6.53
N LEU A 153 8.36 4.41 6.12
CA LEU A 153 9.60 5.05 6.56
C LEU A 153 9.58 5.38 8.06
N ALA A 154 8.44 5.88 8.56
CA ALA A 154 8.28 6.16 9.99
C ALA A 154 8.31 4.87 10.83
N ALA A 155 7.69 3.79 10.33
CA ALA A 155 7.72 2.48 10.97
C ALA A 155 9.12 1.84 10.93
N HIS A 156 9.85 1.99 9.81
CA HIS A 156 11.25 1.60 9.71
C HIS A 156 12.10 2.30 10.76
N ALA A 157 12.02 3.64 10.83
CA ALA A 157 12.75 4.43 11.80
C ALA A 157 12.40 4.05 13.25
N PHE A 158 11.15 3.68 13.53
CA PHE A 158 10.75 3.17 14.83
C PHE A 158 11.42 1.84 15.17
N LEU A 159 11.44 0.88 14.23
CA LEU A 159 11.98 -0.46 14.47
C LEU A 159 13.50 -0.47 14.61
N GLU A 160 14.21 0.34 13.82
CA GLU A 160 15.68 0.45 13.86
C GLU A 160 16.19 1.14 15.14
N ASN A 161 15.36 1.95 15.79
CA ASN A 161 15.71 2.68 17.02
C ASN A 161 15.09 2.05 18.29
N ARG A 162 14.67 0.78 18.22
CA ARG A 162 13.95 0.09 19.30
C ARG A 162 14.87 -0.71 20.22
#